data_AF-A0A440W438-F1
#
_entry.id   AF-A0A440W438-F1
#
_cell.length_a   1.000
_cell.length_b   1.000
_cell.length_c   1.000
_cell.angle_alpha   90.00
_cell.angle_beta   90.00
_cell.angle_gamma   90.00
#
_symmetry.space_group_name_H-M   'P 1'
#
loop_
_entity.id
_entity.type
_entity.pdbx_description
1 polymer ?
#
loop_
_entity_poly.entity_id
_entity_poly.type
_entity_poly.pdbx_seq_one_letter_code
_entity_poly.pdbx_strand_id
1 'polypeptide(L)'
;MTDPFAEALHSDAPNPDLAEKLKLYGRFIGAWTFDATRTLEDGTRLTGRGEVHFGWVLEGRAVQDVWILPARNAGVQASLGPWTFYGTTLRVYDPGADAWHIFWSDPRNQYYSRQLGRAEGDTIVQIGADGTGSSVRWSFSHITENAFRWLGERSHDGGKTWRMEVEFLARRSTPA
;
A
#
# COMPACT_ATOMS: atom_id res chain seq x y z
N MET A 1 26.23 11.07 -10.71
CA MET A 1 26.77 9.96 -9.90
C MET A 1 25.55 9.19 -9.44
N THR A 2 25.38 7.96 -9.89
CA THR A 2 24.26 7.09 -9.48
C THR A 2 24.44 6.75 -8.00
N ASP A 3 23.34 6.79 -7.24
CA ASP A 3 23.34 6.36 -5.84
C ASP A 3 23.48 4.83 -5.80
N PRO A 4 24.57 4.28 -5.26
CA PRO A 4 24.82 2.83 -5.26
C PRO A 4 23.75 2.05 -4.50
N PHE A 5 23.09 2.65 -3.50
CA PHE A 5 21.98 2.00 -2.81
C PHE A 5 20.76 1.91 -3.72
N ALA A 6 20.41 3.00 -4.42
CA ALA A 6 19.30 3.00 -5.36
C ALA A 6 19.52 1.99 -6.50
N GLU A 7 20.75 1.88 -7.01
CA GLU A 7 21.13 0.91 -8.04
C GLU A 7 21.03 -0.55 -7.54
N ALA A 8 21.52 -0.84 -6.34
CA ALA A 8 21.41 -2.18 -5.75
C ALA A 8 19.96 -2.56 -5.39
N LEU A 9 19.13 -1.57 -5.09
CA LEU A 9 17.74 -1.78 -4.68
C LEU A 9 16.82 -1.99 -5.89
N HIS A 10 16.90 -1.12 -6.90
CA HIS A 10 15.93 -1.09 -8.00
C HIS A 10 16.13 -2.20 -9.03
N SER A 11 15.06 -2.53 -9.75
CA SER A 11 15.08 -3.41 -10.91
C SER A 11 14.10 -2.93 -11.96
N ASP A 12 14.37 -3.22 -13.24
CA ASP A 12 13.50 -2.76 -14.34
C ASP A 12 12.30 -3.68 -14.58
N ALA A 13 12.40 -4.94 -14.15
CA ALA A 13 11.43 -6.00 -14.45
C ALA A 13 11.28 -6.98 -13.28
N PRO A 14 10.18 -7.75 -13.22
CA PRO A 14 10.07 -8.86 -12.28
C PRO A 14 11.08 -9.96 -12.62
N ASN A 15 11.42 -10.76 -11.61
CA ASN A 15 12.15 -12.00 -11.82
C ASN A 15 11.35 -12.91 -12.80
N PRO A 16 11.96 -13.39 -13.90
CA PRO A 16 11.24 -14.10 -14.95
C PRO A 16 10.66 -15.44 -14.49
N ASP A 17 11.33 -16.13 -13.56
CA ASP A 17 10.90 -17.45 -13.07
C ASP A 17 9.62 -17.37 -12.21
N LEU A 18 9.31 -16.18 -11.69
CA LEU A 18 8.14 -15.92 -10.84
C LEU A 18 7.15 -14.94 -11.49
N ALA A 19 7.34 -14.58 -12.76
CA ALA A 19 6.64 -13.49 -13.42
C ALA A 19 5.11 -13.59 -13.27
N GLU A 20 4.52 -14.77 -13.46
CA GLU A 20 3.07 -14.97 -13.33
C GLU A 20 2.54 -14.64 -11.93
N LYS A 21 3.24 -15.04 -10.88
CA LYS A 21 2.86 -14.75 -9.49
C LYS A 21 3.10 -13.27 -9.17
N LEU A 22 4.20 -12.71 -9.67
CA LEU A 22 4.59 -11.31 -9.46
C LEU A 22 3.63 -10.32 -10.12
N LYS A 23 2.90 -10.70 -11.19
CA LYS A 23 1.86 -9.86 -11.84
C LYS A 23 0.82 -9.30 -10.86
N LEU A 24 0.55 -10.01 -9.75
CA LEU A 24 -0.48 -9.61 -8.77
C LEU A 24 -0.25 -8.19 -8.25
N TYR A 25 0.95 -7.88 -7.75
CA TYR A 25 1.33 -6.52 -7.34
C TYR A 25 2.10 -5.76 -8.42
N GLY A 26 2.71 -6.47 -9.38
CA GLY A 26 3.43 -5.85 -10.50
C GLY A 26 2.58 -4.92 -11.36
N ARG A 27 1.26 -5.07 -11.33
CA ARG A 27 0.33 -4.18 -12.03
C ARG A 27 0.27 -2.75 -11.47
N PHE A 28 0.76 -2.53 -10.24
CA PHE A 28 0.80 -1.22 -9.61
C PHE A 28 2.09 -0.45 -9.91
N ILE A 29 3.09 -1.07 -10.55
CA ILE A 29 4.38 -0.44 -10.83
C ILE A 29 4.19 0.91 -11.54
N GLY A 30 4.87 1.93 -11.02
CA GLY A 30 4.78 3.31 -11.46
C GLY A 30 4.33 4.28 -10.37
N ALA A 31 4.05 5.51 -10.79
CA ALA A 31 3.64 6.62 -9.92
C ALA A 31 2.12 6.83 -9.95
N TRP A 32 1.56 7.15 -8.79
CA TRP A 32 0.14 7.39 -8.60
C TRP A 32 -0.08 8.57 -7.65
N THR A 33 -1.22 9.22 -7.82
CA THR A 33 -1.81 10.10 -6.82
C THR A 33 -3.06 9.46 -6.24
N PHE A 34 -3.46 9.85 -5.04
CA PHE A 34 -4.71 9.37 -4.47
C PHE A 34 -5.44 10.46 -3.69
N ASP A 35 -6.76 10.36 -3.70
CA ASP A 35 -7.63 11.05 -2.76
C ASP A 35 -7.86 10.11 -1.56
N ALA A 36 -7.49 10.56 -0.36
CA ALA A 36 -7.58 9.80 0.88
C ALA A 36 -8.76 10.26 1.72
N THR A 37 -9.49 9.31 2.32
CA THR A 37 -10.49 9.54 3.36
C THR A 37 -10.18 8.64 4.54
N ARG A 38 -10.20 9.19 5.76
CA ARG A 38 -10.24 8.43 7.01
C ARG A 38 -11.45 8.79 7.83
N THR A 39 -12.17 7.79 8.33
CA THR A 39 -13.34 7.97 9.21
C THR A 39 -12.99 7.58 10.64
N LEU A 40 -13.00 8.57 11.54
CA LEU A 40 -12.75 8.37 12.96
C LEU A 40 -13.96 7.73 13.66
N GLU A 41 -13.78 7.25 14.89
CA GLU A 41 -14.83 6.56 15.66
C GLU A 41 -16.06 7.45 15.90
N ASP A 42 -15.85 8.74 16.07
CA ASP A 42 -16.91 9.76 16.23
C ASP A 42 -17.62 10.12 14.91
N GLY A 43 -17.22 9.51 13.79
CA GLY A 43 -17.74 9.79 12.45
C GLY A 43 -17.06 10.94 11.71
N THR A 44 -16.12 11.65 12.35
CA THR A 44 -15.34 12.72 11.72
C THR A 44 -14.58 12.17 10.51
N ARG A 45 -14.64 12.88 9.39
CA ARG A 45 -13.92 12.54 8.15
C ARG A 45 -12.71 13.43 7.97
N LEU A 46 -11.54 12.81 7.90
CA LEU A 46 -10.29 13.46 7.50
C LEU A 46 -10.05 13.15 6.02
N THR A 47 -9.69 14.17 5.25
CA THR A 47 -9.48 14.01 3.80
C THR A 47 -8.26 14.74 3.31
N GLY A 48 -7.57 14.19 2.31
CA GLY A 48 -6.49 14.89 1.64
C GLY A 48 -5.91 14.11 0.46
N ARG A 49 -5.03 14.76 -0.29
CA ARG A 49 -4.34 14.20 -1.44
C ARG A 49 -2.97 13.68 -1.04
N GLY A 50 -2.65 12.47 -1.48
CA GLY A 50 -1.34 11.85 -1.34
C GLY A 50 -0.80 11.31 -2.66
N GLU A 51 0.37 10.70 -2.58
CA GLU A 51 1.03 10.02 -3.69
C GLU A 51 1.62 8.69 -3.25
N VAL A 52 1.69 7.75 -4.19
CA VAL A 52 2.33 6.46 -3.99
C VAL A 52 3.16 6.09 -5.22
N HIS A 53 4.33 5.52 -4.98
CA HIS A 53 5.24 5.05 -6.02
C HIS A 53 5.55 3.58 -5.78
N PHE A 54 5.32 2.73 -6.78
CA PHE A 54 5.64 1.32 -6.75
C PHE A 54 6.82 1.02 -7.68
N GLY A 55 7.78 0.22 -7.22
CA GLY A 55 8.93 -0.21 -8.00
C GLY A 55 9.27 -1.69 -7.79
N TRP A 56 9.84 -2.30 -8.81
CA TRP A 56 10.51 -3.58 -8.67
C TRP A 56 11.80 -3.36 -7.90
N VAL A 57 12.06 -4.23 -6.94
CA VAL A 57 13.26 -4.17 -6.12
C VAL A 57 13.83 -5.57 -5.91
N LEU A 58 15.08 -5.62 -5.45
CA LEU A 58 15.77 -6.85 -5.04
C LEU A 58 15.79 -7.87 -6.19
N GLU A 59 16.41 -7.50 -7.31
CA GLU A 59 16.49 -8.30 -8.54
C GLU A 59 15.12 -8.69 -9.13
N GLY A 60 14.12 -7.81 -8.95
CA GLY A 60 12.75 -8.06 -9.41
C GLY A 60 12.00 -9.11 -8.60
N ARG A 61 12.49 -9.51 -7.42
CA ARG A 61 11.87 -10.54 -6.57
C ARG A 61 10.81 -9.97 -5.62
N ALA A 62 10.78 -8.66 -5.46
CA ALA A 62 9.85 -7.97 -4.57
C ALA A 62 9.32 -6.69 -5.21
N VAL A 63 8.18 -6.23 -4.70
CA VAL A 63 7.65 -4.89 -4.97
C VAL A 63 7.85 -4.06 -3.72
N GLN A 64 8.45 -2.89 -3.87
CA GLN A 64 8.45 -1.89 -2.82
C GLN A 64 7.57 -0.72 -3.24
N ASP A 65 6.76 -0.24 -2.30
CA ASP A 65 5.98 0.97 -2.50
C ASP A 65 6.23 1.99 -1.40
N VAL A 66 6.18 3.28 -1.77
CA VAL A 66 6.36 4.41 -0.87
C VAL A 66 5.08 5.22 -0.86
N TRP A 67 4.39 5.27 0.27
CA TRP A 67 3.13 5.99 0.46
C TRP A 67 3.38 7.29 1.22
N ILE A 68 2.85 8.40 0.70
CA ILE A 68 3.08 9.73 1.24
C ILE A 68 1.75 10.49 1.33
N LEU A 69 1.40 10.95 2.54
CA LEU A 69 0.24 11.80 2.81
C LEU A 69 0.63 12.89 3.82
N PRO A 70 0.50 14.18 3.48
CA PRO A 70 0.12 14.75 2.19
C PRO A 70 1.15 14.47 1.09
N ALA A 71 0.75 14.53 -0.19
CA ALA A 71 1.70 14.44 -1.31
C ALA A 71 2.75 15.55 -1.18
N ARG A 72 4.00 15.29 -1.62
CA ARG A 72 5.13 16.22 -1.42
C ARG A 72 4.86 17.64 -1.95
N ASN A 73 4.03 17.75 -2.99
CA ASN A 73 3.69 19.03 -3.64
C ASN A 73 2.27 19.54 -3.32
N ALA A 74 1.55 18.95 -2.36
CA ALA A 74 0.13 19.28 -2.11
C ALA A 74 -0.10 20.55 -1.26
N GLY A 75 0.96 21.21 -0.78
CA GLY A 75 0.84 22.32 0.16
C GLY A 75 0.17 21.91 1.48
N VAL A 76 -0.31 22.91 2.25
CA VAL A 76 -1.00 22.66 3.53
C VAL A 76 -2.40 22.12 3.26
N GLN A 77 -2.74 20.99 3.89
CA GLN A 77 -4.05 20.35 3.78
C GLN A 77 -4.73 20.27 5.16
N ALA A 78 -5.44 21.33 5.54
CA ALA A 78 -6.07 21.45 6.86
C ALA A 78 -7.05 20.29 7.17
N SER A 79 -7.76 19.78 6.16
CA SER A 79 -8.71 18.67 6.29
C SER A 79 -8.09 17.32 6.67
N LEU A 80 -6.76 17.18 6.60
CA LEU A 80 -6.05 16.00 7.12
C LEU A 80 -5.95 16.01 8.65
N GLY A 81 -6.06 17.19 9.29
CA GLY A 81 -5.75 17.33 10.71
C GLY A 81 -4.37 16.74 11.03
N PRO A 82 -4.25 15.87 12.05
CA PRO A 82 -2.97 15.21 12.38
C PRO A 82 -2.65 14.00 11.49
N TRP A 83 -3.57 13.56 10.63
CA TRP A 83 -3.40 12.32 9.86
C TRP A 83 -2.45 12.52 8.68
N THR A 84 -1.22 12.07 8.86
CA THR A 84 -0.14 12.14 7.87
C THR A 84 0.69 10.88 7.96
N PHE A 85 1.36 10.47 6.88
CA PHE A 85 2.32 9.35 6.89
C PHE A 85 3.36 9.54 5.79
N TYR A 86 4.56 8.99 6.01
CA TYR A 86 5.58 8.83 4.98
C TYR A 86 6.27 7.52 5.28
N GLY A 87 5.83 6.46 4.61
CA GLY A 87 6.27 5.11 4.90
C GLY A 87 6.42 4.27 3.65
N THR A 88 6.88 3.04 3.84
CA THR A 88 7.10 2.09 2.75
C THR A 88 6.50 0.72 3.07
N THR A 89 5.96 0.07 2.03
CA THR A 89 5.63 -1.35 2.09
C THR A 89 6.66 -2.14 1.29
N LEU A 90 7.22 -3.19 1.88
CA LEU A 90 7.92 -4.24 1.13
C LEU A 90 6.99 -5.44 0.97
N ARG A 91 6.76 -5.87 -0.28
CA ARG A 91 5.91 -7.00 -0.66
C ARG A 91 6.78 -8.08 -1.28
N VAL A 92 6.84 -9.24 -0.64
CA VAL A 92 7.68 -10.36 -1.06
C VAL A 92 6.81 -11.59 -1.28
N TYR A 93 6.84 -12.13 -2.49
CA TYR A 93 6.15 -13.39 -2.78
C TYR A 93 6.93 -14.58 -2.19
N ASP A 94 6.21 -15.45 -1.49
CA ASP A 94 6.73 -16.68 -0.90
C ASP A 94 6.09 -17.89 -1.62
N PRO A 95 6.86 -18.61 -2.46
CA PRO A 95 6.35 -19.78 -3.17
C PRO A 95 5.88 -20.91 -2.25
N GLY A 96 6.44 -21.05 -1.04
CA GLY A 96 6.06 -22.09 -0.09
C GLY A 96 4.72 -21.81 0.59
N ALA A 97 4.39 -20.54 0.80
CA ALA A 97 3.13 -20.10 1.39
C ALA A 97 2.02 -19.81 0.35
N ASP A 98 2.37 -19.77 -0.94
CA ASP A 98 1.57 -19.22 -2.04
C ASP A 98 0.87 -17.91 -1.63
N ALA A 99 1.68 -16.99 -1.12
CA ALA A 99 1.22 -15.75 -0.53
C ALA A 99 2.29 -14.66 -0.61
N TRP A 100 1.88 -13.42 -0.38
CA TRP A 100 2.78 -12.29 -0.25
C TRP A 100 2.96 -11.93 1.21
N HIS A 101 4.20 -11.90 1.69
CA HIS A 101 4.52 -11.21 2.93
C HIS A 101 4.56 -9.72 2.69
N ILE A 102 3.90 -8.97 3.55
CA ILE A 102 3.70 -7.53 3.39
C ILE A 102 4.11 -6.86 4.68
N PHE A 103 5.13 -6.02 4.59
CA PHE A 103 5.72 -5.32 5.72
C PHE A 103 5.58 -3.82 5.50
N TRP A 104 4.71 -3.19 6.28
CA TRP A 104 4.56 -1.74 6.28
C TRP A 104 5.36 -1.12 7.41
N SER A 105 6.10 -0.06 7.08
CA SER A 105 6.86 0.74 8.03
C SER A 105 6.59 2.23 7.81
N ASP A 106 6.03 2.87 8.84
CA ASP A 106 5.83 4.31 8.91
C ASP A 106 6.67 4.92 10.05
N PRO A 107 7.89 5.39 9.75
CA PRO A 107 8.76 5.99 10.76
C PRO A 107 8.21 7.31 11.32
N ARG A 108 7.31 7.99 10.60
CA ARG A 108 6.74 9.26 11.07
C ARG A 108 5.82 9.06 12.26
N ASN A 109 5.02 7.99 12.22
CA ASN A 109 4.06 7.67 13.29
C ASN A 109 4.49 6.50 14.17
N GLN A 110 5.69 5.95 13.93
CA GLN A 110 6.17 4.74 14.60
C GLN A 110 5.15 3.59 14.52
N TYR A 111 4.54 3.44 13.34
CA TYR A 111 3.53 2.42 13.07
C TYR A 111 4.06 1.38 12.10
N TYR A 112 4.01 0.12 12.51
CA TYR A 112 4.55 -1.01 11.77
C TYR A 112 3.50 -2.13 11.74
N SER A 113 3.34 -2.79 10.59
CA SER A 113 2.41 -3.91 10.48
C SER A 113 2.92 -4.98 9.53
N ARG A 114 2.48 -6.21 9.78
CA ARG A 114 2.77 -7.37 8.94
C ARG A 114 1.49 -8.05 8.52
N GLN A 115 1.38 -8.39 7.25
CA GLN A 115 0.20 -9.02 6.66
C GLN A 115 0.60 -10.11 5.67
N LEU A 116 -0.34 -11.01 5.38
CA LEU A 116 -0.28 -11.94 4.27
C LEU A 116 -1.30 -11.54 3.20
N GLY A 117 -0.82 -11.34 1.97
CA GLY A 117 -1.64 -10.95 0.82
C GLY A 117 -1.89 -12.09 -0.16
N ARG A 118 -3.11 -12.18 -0.68
CA ARG A 118 -3.53 -13.12 -1.74
C ARG A 118 -4.52 -12.47 -2.71
N ALA A 119 -4.64 -13.06 -3.89
CA ALA A 119 -5.74 -12.75 -4.79
C ALA A 119 -7.04 -13.37 -4.24
N GLU A 120 -8.12 -12.60 -4.25
CA GLU A 120 -9.48 -13.06 -3.93
C GLU A 120 -10.43 -12.54 -5.00
N GLY A 121 -10.70 -13.37 -6.02
CA GLY A 121 -11.42 -12.95 -7.23
C GLY A 121 -10.68 -11.81 -7.92
N ASP A 122 -11.40 -10.70 -8.17
CA ASP A 122 -10.85 -9.49 -8.79
C ASP A 122 -10.21 -8.52 -7.79
N THR A 123 -10.07 -8.95 -6.52
CA THR A 123 -9.48 -8.16 -5.44
C THR A 123 -8.16 -8.76 -4.96
N ILE A 124 -7.38 -7.95 -4.25
CA ILE A 124 -6.19 -8.41 -3.55
C ILE A 124 -6.39 -8.10 -2.08
N VAL A 125 -6.48 -9.14 -1.26
CA VAL A 125 -6.79 -9.02 0.17
C VAL A 125 -5.55 -9.35 0.98
N GLN A 126 -5.30 -8.52 1.99
CA GLN A 126 -4.16 -8.61 2.89
C GLN A 126 -4.71 -8.66 4.30
N ILE A 127 -4.35 -9.71 5.05
CA ILE A 127 -4.83 -9.93 6.41
C ILE A 127 -3.64 -10.00 7.34
N GLY A 128 -3.74 -9.32 8.47
CA GLY A 128 -2.73 -9.39 9.53
C GLY A 128 -3.24 -8.77 10.82
N ALA A 129 -2.29 -8.39 11.67
CA ALA A 129 -2.55 -7.66 12.88
C ALA A 129 -1.72 -6.38 12.92
N ASP A 130 -2.23 -5.36 13.61
CA ASP A 130 -1.45 -4.17 13.93
C ASP A 130 -0.63 -4.34 15.22
N GLY A 131 0.11 -3.30 15.60
CA GLY A 131 0.92 -3.30 16.82
C GLY A 131 0.13 -3.47 18.13
N THR A 132 -1.21 -3.36 18.11
CA THR A 132 -2.09 -3.60 19.27
C THR A 132 -2.63 -5.02 19.31
N GLY A 133 -2.38 -5.83 18.28
CA GLY A 133 -2.97 -7.15 18.10
C GLY A 133 -4.36 -7.14 17.46
N SER A 134 -4.89 -5.97 17.10
CA SER A 134 -6.17 -5.87 16.39
C SER A 134 -6.04 -6.40 14.98
N SER A 135 -7.06 -7.13 14.50
CA SER A 135 -7.07 -7.65 13.14
C SER A 135 -7.27 -6.52 12.14
N VAL A 136 -6.39 -6.46 11.14
CA VAL A 136 -6.46 -5.48 10.05
C VAL A 136 -6.62 -6.21 8.73
N ARG A 137 -7.45 -5.63 7.87
CA ARG A 137 -7.66 -6.10 6.50
C ARG A 137 -7.45 -4.93 5.56
N TRP A 138 -6.63 -5.16 4.55
CA TRP A 138 -6.42 -4.22 3.47
C TRP A 138 -6.78 -4.85 2.14
N SER A 139 -7.58 -4.16 1.33
CA SER A 139 -8.01 -4.68 0.03
C SER A 139 -7.77 -3.70 -1.10
N PHE A 140 -7.13 -4.17 -2.17
CA PHE A 140 -7.17 -3.51 -3.47
C PHE A 140 -8.40 -4.02 -4.23
N SER A 141 -9.20 -3.10 -4.76
CA SER A 141 -10.40 -3.40 -5.56
C SER A 141 -10.53 -2.41 -6.71
N HIS A 142 -11.44 -2.70 -7.65
CA HIS A 142 -11.69 -1.85 -8.82
C HIS A 142 -10.37 -1.55 -9.58
N ILE A 143 -9.52 -2.58 -9.71
CA ILE A 143 -8.18 -2.44 -10.26
C ILE A 143 -8.28 -2.35 -11.78
N THR A 144 -7.82 -1.23 -12.31
CA THR A 144 -7.65 -0.98 -13.74
C THR A 144 -6.21 -0.55 -14.01
N GLU A 145 -5.86 -0.34 -15.27
CA GLU A 145 -4.54 0.19 -15.64
C GLU A 145 -4.24 1.56 -15.01
N ASN A 146 -5.28 2.38 -14.82
CA ASN A 146 -5.16 3.80 -14.49
C ASN A 146 -5.79 4.18 -13.14
N ALA A 147 -6.44 3.24 -12.45
CA ALA A 147 -7.05 3.50 -11.15
C ALA A 147 -7.17 2.22 -10.30
N PHE A 148 -7.17 2.40 -9.00
CA PHE A 148 -7.56 1.37 -8.03
C PHE A 148 -8.15 2.02 -6.78
N ARG A 149 -8.93 1.24 -6.03
CA ARG A 149 -9.41 1.58 -4.70
C ARG A 149 -8.68 0.75 -3.67
N TRP A 150 -8.13 1.38 -2.63
CA TRP A 150 -7.46 0.70 -1.53
C TRP A 150 -8.20 1.00 -0.22
N LEU A 151 -8.65 -0.05 0.46
CA LEU A 151 -9.45 0.05 1.67
C LEU A 151 -8.68 -0.51 2.86
N GLY A 152 -8.71 0.23 3.97
CA GLY A 152 -8.21 -0.20 5.28
C GLY A 152 -9.36 -0.41 6.24
N GLU A 153 -9.48 -1.64 6.73
CA GLU A 153 -10.53 -2.07 7.63
C GLU A 153 -9.93 -2.66 8.91
N ARG A 154 -10.64 -2.47 10.01
CA ARG A 154 -10.27 -2.96 11.33
C ARG A 154 -11.37 -3.84 11.90
N SER A 155 -10.95 -4.86 12.62
CA SER A 155 -11.84 -5.71 13.40
C SER A 155 -11.36 -5.81 14.85
N HIS A 156 -12.32 -5.65 15.77
CA HIS A 156 -12.11 -5.76 17.22
C HIS A 156 -12.65 -7.09 17.79
N ASP A 157 -13.28 -7.93 16.97
CA ASP A 157 -13.97 -9.16 17.37
C ASP A 157 -13.41 -10.42 16.70
N GLY A 158 -12.15 -10.35 16.26
CA GLY A 158 -11.44 -11.47 15.63
C GLY A 158 -11.87 -11.73 14.19
N GLY A 159 -12.25 -10.68 13.46
CA GLY A 159 -12.60 -10.74 12.05
C GLY A 159 -14.08 -11.06 11.76
N LYS A 160 -14.96 -11.04 12.77
CA LYS A 160 -16.40 -11.29 12.58
C LYS A 160 -17.09 -10.07 11.98
N THR A 161 -16.69 -8.88 12.44
CA THR A 161 -17.13 -7.60 11.88
C THR A 161 -15.93 -6.76 11.46
N TRP A 162 -16.09 -6.04 10.36
CA TRP A 162 -15.07 -5.18 9.78
C TRP A 162 -15.62 -3.77 9.66
N ARG A 163 -14.92 -2.80 10.23
CA ARG A 163 -15.22 -1.38 10.09
C ARG A 163 -14.22 -0.78 9.12
N MET A 164 -14.71 -0.17 8.05
CA MET A 164 -13.87 0.63 7.16
C MET A 164 -13.42 1.90 7.88
N GLU A 165 -12.11 2.07 7.99
CA GLU A 165 -11.49 3.23 8.61
C GLU A 165 -10.86 4.15 7.58
N VAL A 166 -10.34 3.59 6.49
CA VAL A 166 -9.56 4.32 5.50
C VAL A 166 -9.94 3.89 4.09
N GLU A 167 -10.03 4.86 3.19
CA GLU A 167 -10.20 4.67 1.77
C GLU A 167 -9.21 5.55 1.00
N PHE A 168 -8.62 4.97 -0.03
CA PHE A 168 -7.82 5.66 -1.02
C PHE A 168 -8.37 5.39 -2.41
N LEU A 169 -8.59 6.46 -3.18
CA LEU A 169 -8.95 6.39 -4.58
C LEU A 169 -7.75 6.84 -5.40
N ALA A 170 -7.00 5.87 -5.91
CA ALA A 170 -5.76 6.14 -6.63
C ALA A 170 -5.99 6.28 -8.13
N ARG A 171 -5.23 7.18 -8.74
CA ARG A 171 -5.14 7.40 -10.19
C ARG A 171 -3.68 7.44 -10.60
N ARG A 172 -3.36 6.80 -11.72
CA ARG A 172 -2.00 6.79 -12.27
C ARG A 172 -1.59 8.23 -12.58
N SER A 173 -0.38 8.60 -12.18
CA SER A 173 0.16 9.92 -12.50
C SER A 173 0.55 9.95 -13.97
N THR A 174 0.10 10.96 -14.70
CA THR A 174 0.61 11.23 -16.04
C THR A 174 2.08 11.63 -15.93
N PRO A 175 2.98 11.12 -16.79
CA PRO A 175 4.31 11.69 -16.89
C PRO A 175 4.18 13.19 -17.18
N ALA A 176 4.96 14.00 -16.46
CA ALA A 176 5.13 15.41 -16.79
C ALA A 176 5.95 15.57 -18.08
#